data_AF-A0AAV2H2F5-F1
#
_entry.id   AF-A0AAV2H2F5-F1
#
_cell.length_a   1.000
_cell.length_b   1.000
_cell.length_c   1.000
_cell.angle_alpha   90.00
_cell.angle_beta   90.00
_cell.angle_gamma   90.00
#
_symmetry.space_group_name_H-M   'P 1'
#
loop_
_entity.id
_entity.type
_entity.pdbx_description
1 polymer ?
#
loop_
_entity_poly.entity_id
_entity_poly.type
_entity_poly.pdbx_seq_one_letter_code
_entity_poly.pdbx_strand_id
1 'polypeptide(L)'
;MALPQTSFLSRFTLCLACIAFVLYVIGFAAPNWLEQEFELPPQPPALPRPLPVKANMGLYAACQEVTYTTPNGTKVVEDCSSDGAAQWQFIAVGLAIVGMVTCLTALVLACLYHFNIKVNRKCCIRHFIAFFNFTSSGGMTAALIMYACNRKFQVKPPLPYQYDFDLDWAYYVSTASAALLGIITLFNVIDIIWTKKCYESAASEDPEVAENKKRKNVNGISKSSS
;
A
#
# COMPACT_ATOMS: atom_id res chain seq x y z
N MET A 1 39.43 3.62 -3.64
CA MET A 1 38.19 4.35 -3.30
C MET A 1 37.19 3.33 -2.74
N ALA A 2 37.09 3.22 -1.42
CA ALA A 2 36.19 2.25 -0.78
C ALA A 2 34.74 2.70 -0.96
N LEU A 3 33.91 1.84 -1.56
CA LEU A 3 32.47 2.09 -1.68
C LEU A 3 31.87 2.18 -0.27
N PRO A 4 30.99 3.16 0.02
CA PRO A 4 30.32 3.21 1.32
C PRO A 4 29.52 1.92 1.51
N GLN A 5 29.82 1.21 2.59
CA GLN A 5 29.02 0.07 3.05
C GLN A 5 27.56 0.52 3.16
N THR A 6 26.63 -0.33 2.71
CA THR A 6 25.18 -0.09 2.88
C THR A 6 24.89 0.22 4.34
N SER A 7 24.28 1.38 4.62
CA SER A 7 23.98 1.79 5.99
C SER A 7 23.05 0.78 6.67
N PHE A 8 23.17 0.66 8.01
CA PHE A 8 22.25 -0.15 8.82
C PHE A 8 20.78 0.19 8.51
N LEU A 9 20.49 1.49 8.34
CA LEU A 9 19.17 2.00 7.97
C LEU A 9 18.63 1.38 6.67
N SER A 10 19.46 1.23 5.63
CA SER A 10 19.06 0.63 4.35
C SER A 10 18.73 -0.86 4.45
N ARG A 11 19.39 -1.61 5.34
CA ARG A 11 19.08 -3.02 5.57
C ARG A 11 17.79 -3.17 6.38
N PHE A 12 17.63 -2.31 7.39
CA PHE A 12 16.43 -2.26 8.21
C PHE A 12 15.19 -1.90 7.39
N THR A 13 15.27 -0.89 6.52
CA THR A 13 14.16 -0.50 5.64
C THR A 13 13.80 -1.61 4.65
N LEU A 14 14.78 -2.37 4.13
CA LEU A 14 14.52 -3.52 3.26
C LEU A 14 13.75 -4.62 4.01
N CYS A 15 14.17 -4.98 5.24
CA CYS A 15 13.46 -5.97 6.05
C CYS A 15 12.02 -5.53 6.34
N LEU A 16 11.82 -4.26 6.72
CA LEU A 16 10.48 -3.70 6.92
C LEU A 16 9.65 -3.73 5.64
N ALA A 17 10.24 -3.44 4.48
CA ALA A 17 9.55 -3.50 3.19
C ALA A 17 9.07 -4.92 2.86
N CYS A 18 9.87 -5.95 3.16
CA CYS A 18 9.44 -7.34 3.02
C CYS A 18 8.24 -7.68 3.91
N ILE A 19 8.27 -7.27 5.19
CA ILE A 19 7.16 -7.49 6.13
C ILE A 19 5.91 -6.76 5.65
N ALA A 20 6.05 -5.49 5.27
CA ALA A 20 4.93 -4.69 4.77
C ALA A 20 4.32 -5.30 3.50
N PHE A 21 5.15 -5.78 2.57
CA PHE A 21 4.71 -6.48 1.36
C PHE A 21 3.92 -7.76 1.68
N VAL A 22 4.40 -8.59 2.61
CA VAL A 22 3.67 -9.80 3.04
C VAL A 22 2.32 -9.45 3.64
N LEU A 23 2.27 -8.46 4.54
CA LEU A 23 0.99 -7.98 5.10
C LEU A 23 0.07 -7.41 4.02
N TYR A 24 0.64 -6.73 3.02
CA TYR A 24 -0.11 -6.21 1.88
C TYR A 24 -0.79 -7.35 1.14
N VAL A 25 -0.04 -8.40 0.79
CA VAL A 25 -0.56 -9.56 0.06
C VAL A 25 -1.62 -10.31 0.87
N ILE A 26 -1.38 -10.52 2.18
CA ILE A 26 -2.35 -11.18 3.07
C ILE A 26 -3.66 -10.39 3.12
N GLY A 27 -3.58 -9.08 3.38
CA GLY A 27 -4.77 -8.23 3.44
C GLY A 27 -5.48 -8.15 2.10
N PHE A 28 -4.73 -8.00 1.00
CA PHE A 28 -5.27 -7.91 -0.36
C PHE A 28 -5.99 -9.18 -0.82
N ALA A 29 -5.49 -10.36 -0.45
CA ALA A 29 -6.08 -11.64 -0.84
C ALA A 29 -7.26 -12.06 0.06
N ALA A 30 -7.39 -11.48 1.24
CA ALA A 30 -8.41 -11.89 2.20
C ALA A 30 -9.82 -11.37 1.82
N PRO A 31 -10.86 -12.21 1.92
CA PRO A 31 -12.24 -11.84 1.59
C PRO A 31 -12.98 -11.09 2.73
N ASN A 32 -12.33 -10.84 3.87
CA ASN A 32 -12.99 -10.30 5.06
C ASN A 32 -12.47 -8.91 5.44
N TRP A 33 -12.74 -7.91 4.59
CA TRP A 33 -12.44 -6.51 4.93
C TRP A 33 -13.57 -5.87 5.72
N LEU A 34 -14.80 -6.20 5.31
CA LEU A 34 -16.03 -5.81 5.96
C LEU A 34 -16.82 -7.05 6.31
N GLU A 35 -17.51 -6.99 7.44
CA GLU A 35 -18.36 -8.08 7.93
C GLU A 35 -19.69 -7.50 8.40
N GLN A 36 -20.77 -8.23 8.18
CA GLN A 36 -22.07 -7.92 8.74
C GLN A 36 -22.83 -9.20 9.06
N GLU A 37 -23.39 -9.25 10.27
CA GLU A 37 -24.37 -10.27 10.65
C GLU A 37 -25.76 -9.63 10.70
N PHE A 38 -26.74 -10.27 10.06
CA PHE A 38 -28.13 -9.82 10.06
C PHE A 38 -29.09 -11.01 9.93
N GLU A 39 -30.37 -10.78 10.24
CA GLU A 39 -31.42 -11.78 10.07
C GLU A 39 -32.33 -11.39 8.92
N LEU A 40 -32.54 -12.29 7.96
CA LEU A 40 -33.54 -12.11 6.93
C LEU A 40 -34.94 -12.28 7.53
N PRO A 41 -35.89 -11.37 7.23
CA PRO A 41 -37.25 -11.51 7.73
C PRO A 41 -37.90 -12.77 7.16
N PRO A 42 -38.80 -13.43 7.92
CA PRO A 42 -39.52 -14.59 7.45
C PRO A 42 -40.35 -14.25 6.20
N GLN A 43 -40.27 -15.11 5.17
CA GLN A 43 -41.04 -15.02 3.93
C GLN A 43 -41.88 -16.29 3.73
N PRO A 44 -43.11 -16.34 4.26
CA PRO A 44 -44.00 -17.48 4.05
C PRO A 44 -44.37 -17.61 2.55
N PRO A 45 -44.48 -18.83 1.98
CA PRO A 45 -44.32 -20.14 2.62
C PRO A 45 -42.88 -20.69 2.61
N ALA A 46 -41.94 -20.03 1.93
CA ALA A 46 -40.59 -20.54 1.70
C ALA A 46 -39.69 -20.50 2.95
N LEU A 47 -39.85 -19.50 3.81
CA LEU A 47 -39.01 -19.21 4.99
C LEU A 47 -39.87 -18.87 6.21
N PRO A 48 -40.27 -19.87 7.03
CA PRO A 48 -41.18 -19.66 8.16
C PRO A 48 -40.51 -19.05 9.41
N ARG A 49 -39.17 -19.01 9.43
CA ARG A 49 -38.37 -18.45 10.53
C ARG A 49 -37.32 -17.49 9.96
N PRO A 50 -36.91 -16.47 10.73
CA PRO A 50 -35.80 -15.62 10.34
C PRO A 50 -34.55 -16.46 10.11
N LEU A 51 -33.78 -16.11 9.08
CA LEU A 51 -32.53 -16.79 8.75
C LEU A 51 -31.35 -15.89 9.11
N PRO A 52 -30.42 -16.36 9.97
CA PRO A 52 -29.19 -15.66 10.20
C PRO A 52 -28.30 -15.73 8.94
N VAL A 53 -27.84 -14.57 8.51
CA VAL A 53 -26.94 -14.36 7.38
C VAL A 53 -25.71 -13.62 7.87
N LYS A 54 -24.54 -14.15 7.52
CA LYS A 54 -23.25 -13.50 7.72
C LYS A 54 -22.71 -13.12 6.35
N ALA A 55 -22.52 -11.83 6.11
CA ALA A 55 -21.98 -11.30 4.86
C ALA A 55 -20.56 -10.80 5.10
N ASN A 56 -19.61 -11.37 4.38
CA ASN A 56 -18.22 -10.93 4.34
C ASN A 56 -17.96 -10.26 2.99
N MET A 57 -17.24 -9.15 3.00
CA MET A 57 -16.87 -8.44 1.77
C MET A 57 -15.40 -8.11 1.78
N GLY A 58 -14.71 -8.54 0.74
CA GLY A 58 -13.32 -8.23 0.47
C GLY A 58 -13.18 -7.40 -0.80
N LEU A 59 -11.93 -7.25 -1.25
CA LEU A 59 -11.61 -6.52 -2.48
C LEU A 59 -12.25 -7.15 -3.73
N TYR A 60 -12.18 -8.48 -3.85
CA TYR A 60 -12.53 -9.20 -5.09
C TYR A 60 -13.84 -9.95 -5.03
N ALA A 61 -14.25 -10.36 -3.82
CA ALA A 61 -15.39 -11.21 -3.61
C ALA A 61 -16.20 -10.68 -2.43
N ALA A 62 -17.51 -10.84 -2.53
CA ALA A 62 -18.43 -10.78 -1.42
C ALA A 62 -18.96 -12.20 -1.22
N CYS A 63 -18.91 -12.69 0.01
CA CYS A 63 -19.41 -13.99 0.39
C CYS A 63 -20.55 -13.83 1.40
N GLN A 64 -21.59 -14.63 1.25
CA GLN A 64 -22.70 -14.70 2.18
C GLN A 64 -22.84 -16.13 2.67
N GLU A 65 -22.82 -16.28 3.99
CA GLU A 65 -23.08 -17.54 4.67
C GLU A 65 -24.50 -17.49 5.23
N VAL A 66 -25.37 -18.37 4.74
CA VAL A 66 -26.74 -18.53 5.23
C VAL A 66 -26.84 -19.81 6.03
N THR A 67 -27.29 -19.70 7.28
CA THR A 67 -27.41 -20.86 8.17
C THR A 67 -28.87 -21.29 8.30
N TYR A 68 -29.16 -22.53 7.87
CA TYR A 68 -30.49 -23.15 7.91
C TYR A 68 -30.57 -24.23 8.98
N THR A 69 -31.50 -24.08 9.93
CA THR A 69 -31.78 -25.14 10.92
C THR A 69 -32.86 -26.07 10.40
N THR A 70 -32.49 -27.30 10.03
CA THR A 70 -33.42 -28.36 9.59
C THR A 70 -33.64 -29.40 10.69
N PRO A 71 -34.70 -30.24 10.64
CA PRO A 71 -34.89 -31.34 11.59
C PRO A 71 -33.70 -32.32 11.63
N ASN A 72 -32.91 -32.37 10.55
CA ASN A 72 -31.75 -33.25 10.41
C ASN A 72 -30.43 -32.56 10.82
N GLY A 73 -30.48 -31.35 11.38
CA GLY A 73 -29.32 -30.56 11.79
C GLY A 73 -29.19 -29.20 11.11
N THR A 74 -28.15 -28.47 11.49
CA THR A 74 -27.83 -27.14 10.95
C THR A 74 -26.99 -27.28 9.68
N LYS A 75 -27.41 -26.64 8.58
CA LYS A 75 -26.65 -26.55 7.32
C LYS A 75 -26.22 -25.11 7.07
N VAL A 76 -24.97 -24.91 6.70
CA VAL A 76 -24.43 -23.62 6.25
C VAL A 76 -24.27 -23.70 4.74
N VAL A 77 -24.86 -22.73 4.02
CA VAL A 77 -24.66 -22.57 2.57
C VAL A 77 -23.89 -21.28 2.37
N GLU A 78 -22.75 -21.37 1.69
CA GLU A 78 -21.90 -20.24 1.35
C GLU A 78 -22.11 -19.89 -0.13
N ASP A 79 -22.43 -18.63 -0.40
CA ASP A 79 -22.54 -18.07 -1.74
C ASP A 79 -21.56 -16.91 -1.88
N CYS A 80 -20.53 -17.09 -2.71
CA CYS A 80 -19.51 -16.08 -3.02
C CYS A 80 -19.68 -15.48 -4.43
N SER A 81 -20.89 -15.52 -4.99
CA SER A 81 -21.15 -14.94 -6.31
C SER A 81 -20.94 -13.42 -6.30
N SER A 82 -20.14 -12.91 -7.24
CA SER A 82 -19.76 -11.50 -7.34
C SER A 82 -20.87 -10.59 -7.91
N ASP A 83 -22.10 -11.09 -7.99
CA ASP A 83 -23.22 -10.39 -8.64
C ASP A 83 -23.71 -9.24 -7.75
N GLY A 84 -23.04 -8.09 -7.90
CA GLY A 84 -23.42 -6.88 -7.17
C GLY A 84 -22.28 -5.92 -6.83
N ALA A 85 -21.05 -6.18 -7.28
CA ALA A 85 -19.92 -5.30 -6.96
C ALA A 85 -20.19 -3.85 -7.39
N ALA A 86 -20.11 -2.92 -6.44
CA ALA A 86 -20.37 -1.52 -6.70
C ALA A 86 -19.20 -0.88 -7.48
N GLN A 87 -19.47 0.14 -8.29
CA GLN A 87 -18.44 0.82 -9.08
C GLN A 87 -17.23 1.28 -8.25
N TRP A 88 -17.47 1.75 -7.03
CA TRP A 88 -16.40 2.18 -6.12
C TRP A 88 -15.48 1.02 -5.68
N GLN A 89 -15.98 -0.21 -5.58
CA GLN A 89 -15.16 -1.37 -5.22
C GLN A 89 -14.15 -1.65 -6.32
N PHE A 90 -14.55 -1.56 -7.59
CA PHE A 90 -13.62 -1.69 -8.72
C PHE A 90 -12.52 -0.61 -8.69
N ILE A 91 -12.87 0.63 -8.31
CA ILE A 91 -11.87 1.71 -8.16
C ILE A 91 -10.93 1.37 -6.99
N ALA A 92 -11.45 0.92 -5.85
CA ALA A 92 -10.65 0.55 -4.69
C ALA A 92 -9.70 -0.61 -5.01
N VAL A 93 -10.17 -1.63 -5.73
CA VAL A 93 -9.36 -2.72 -6.26
C VAL A 93 -8.28 -2.20 -7.20
N GLY A 94 -8.63 -1.31 -8.12
CA GLY A 94 -7.65 -0.68 -9.02
C GLY A 94 -6.54 0.04 -8.27
N LEU A 95 -6.87 0.83 -7.24
CA LEU A 95 -5.89 1.52 -6.40
C LEU A 95 -5.01 0.54 -5.60
N ALA A 96 -5.59 -0.53 -5.07
CA ALA A 96 -4.85 -1.57 -4.38
C ALA A 96 -3.91 -2.35 -5.32
N ILE A 97 -4.33 -2.64 -6.56
CA ILE A 97 -3.48 -3.28 -7.58
C ILE A 97 -2.30 -2.37 -7.94
N VAL A 98 -2.56 -1.09 -8.23
CA VAL A 98 -1.49 -0.10 -8.50
C VAL A 98 -0.54 -0.02 -7.31
N GLY A 99 -1.07 -0.02 -6.09
CA GLY A 99 -0.28 -0.02 -4.88
C GLY A 99 0.60 -1.27 -4.72
N MET A 100 0.07 -2.45 -5.04
CA MET A 100 0.81 -3.71 -5.01
C MET A 100 1.94 -3.74 -6.04
N VAL A 101 1.66 -3.36 -7.29
CA VAL A 101 2.65 -3.34 -8.38
C VAL A 101 3.79 -2.38 -8.07
N THR A 102 3.48 -1.20 -7.55
CA THR A 102 4.50 -0.22 -7.14
C THR A 102 5.29 -0.70 -5.93
N CYS A 103 4.67 -1.37 -4.95
CA CYS A 103 5.38 -2.01 -3.83
C CYS A 103 6.40 -3.03 -4.32
N LEU A 104 5.97 -3.95 -5.19
CA LEU A 104 6.81 -5.00 -5.75
C LEU A 104 7.98 -4.39 -6.54
N THR A 105 7.71 -3.37 -7.35
CA THR A 105 8.73 -2.64 -8.10
C THR A 105 9.76 -1.98 -7.17
N ALA A 106 9.30 -1.34 -6.09
CA ALA A 106 10.18 -0.74 -5.08
C ALA A 106 11.07 -1.79 -4.40
N LEU A 107 10.50 -2.95 -4.06
CA LEU A 107 11.21 -4.05 -3.41
C LEU A 107 12.27 -4.66 -4.33
N VAL A 108 11.94 -4.90 -5.61
CA VAL A 108 12.91 -5.35 -6.62
C VAL A 108 14.03 -4.34 -6.77
N LEU A 109 13.73 -3.05 -6.90
CA LEU A 109 14.75 -2.00 -6.99
C LEU A 109 15.62 -1.92 -5.74
N ALA A 110 15.05 -2.08 -4.54
CA ALA A 110 15.78 -2.10 -3.28
C ALA A 110 16.73 -3.31 -3.18
N CYS A 111 16.29 -4.49 -3.62
CA CYS A 111 17.14 -5.67 -3.73
C CYS A 111 18.29 -5.44 -4.73
N LEU A 112 18.01 -4.95 -5.94
CA LEU A 112 19.04 -4.66 -6.95
C LEU A 112 20.03 -3.59 -6.46
N TYR A 113 19.54 -2.60 -5.70
CA TYR A 113 20.37 -1.59 -5.05
C TYR A 113 21.31 -2.20 -4.00
N HIS A 114 20.82 -3.18 -3.22
CA HIS A 114 21.59 -3.86 -2.18
C HIS A 114 22.61 -4.86 -2.74
N PHE A 115 22.20 -5.67 -3.73
CA PHE A 115 23.01 -6.74 -4.33
C PHE A 115 23.96 -6.27 -5.44
N ASN A 116 24.35 -4.99 -5.40
CA ASN A 116 25.63 -4.55 -5.97
C ASN A 116 25.67 -4.40 -7.50
N ILE A 117 24.65 -3.75 -8.09
CA ILE A 117 24.86 -3.14 -9.41
C ILE A 117 25.72 -1.89 -9.22
N LYS A 118 26.88 -1.83 -9.87
CA LYS A 118 27.69 -0.60 -10.07
C LYS A 118 26.92 0.39 -10.94
N VAL A 119 25.75 0.84 -10.49
CA VAL A 119 24.95 1.83 -11.22
C VAL A 119 25.58 3.19 -10.95
N ASN A 120 26.00 3.88 -11.99
CA ASN A 120 26.42 5.29 -11.91
C ASN A 120 25.27 6.24 -11.44
N ARG A 121 24.08 5.71 -11.16
CA ARG A 121 22.85 6.46 -10.79
C ARG A 121 22.20 5.96 -9.49
N LYS A 122 23.00 5.57 -8.49
CA LYS A 122 22.51 5.16 -7.16
C LYS A 122 21.56 6.18 -6.51
N CYS A 123 21.82 7.47 -6.68
CA CYS A 123 20.96 8.53 -6.17
C CYS A 123 19.57 8.52 -6.82
N CYS A 124 19.49 8.37 -8.15
CA CYS A 124 18.20 8.29 -8.85
C CYS A 124 17.38 7.07 -8.41
N ILE A 125 18.03 5.91 -8.24
CA ILE A 125 17.34 4.69 -7.80
C ILE A 125 16.68 4.87 -6.43
N ARG A 126 17.37 5.53 -5.48
CA ARG A 126 16.78 5.83 -4.16
C ARG A 126 15.52 6.69 -4.26
N HIS A 127 15.52 7.70 -5.13
CA HIS A 127 14.32 8.53 -5.37
C HIS A 127 13.17 7.71 -5.96
N PHE A 128 13.45 6.81 -6.90
CA PHE A 128 12.43 5.92 -7.45
C PHE A 128 11.87 4.96 -6.38
N ILE A 129 12.71 4.38 -5.54
CA ILE A 129 12.27 3.52 -4.43
C ILE A 129 11.37 4.30 -3.46
N ALA A 130 11.75 5.53 -3.10
CA ALA A 130 10.94 6.39 -2.23
C ALA A 130 9.59 6.73 -2.88
N PHE A 131 9.60 7.11 -4.16
CA PHE A 131 8.40 7.42 -4.92
C PHE A 131 7.45 6.23 -5.04
N PHE A 132 7.95 5.04 -5.38
CA PHE A 132 7.11 3.85 -5.50
C PHE A 132 6.54 3.39 -4.15
N ASN A 133 7.30 3.48 -3.06
CA ASN A 133 6.76 3.22 -1.72
C ASN A 133 5.68 4.23 -1.32
N PHE A 134 5.86 5.51 -1.68
CA PHE A 134 4.84 6.55 -1.47
C PHE A 134 3.55 6.23 -2.23
N THR A 135 3.65 5.93 -3.53
CA THR A 135 2.50 5.54 -4.36
C THR A 135 1.84 4.28 -3.84
N SER A 136 2.61 3.30 -3.36
CA SER A 136 2.10 2.06 -2.79
C SER A 136 1.27 2.30 -1.52
N SER A 137 1.83 3.06 -0.57
CA SER A 137 1.16 3.46 0.66
C SER A 137 -0.10 4.29 0.36
N GLY A 138 0.00 5.26 -0.55
CA GLY A 138 -1.13 6.10 -0.97
C GLY A 138 -2.25 5.31 -1.62
N GLY A 139 -1.94 4.39 -2.54
CA GLY A 139 -2.92 3.54 -3.23
C GLY A 139 -3.71 2.66 -2.26
N MET A 140 -3.01 1.98 -1.34
CA MET A 140 -3.67 1.17 -0.31
C MET A 140 -4.50 2.03 0.66
N THR A 141 -3.95 3.16 1.11
CA THR A 141 -4.66 4.08 2.01
C THR A 141 -5.94 4.60 1.36
N ALA A 142 -5.89 4.97 0.09
CA ALA A 142 -7.06 5.42 -0.65
C ALA A 142 -8.12 4.32 -0.84
N ALA A 143 -7.70 3.07 -1.06
CA ALA A 143 -8.60 1.92 -1.08
C ALA A 143 -9.27 1.72 0.29
N LEU A 144 -8.49 1.76 1.38
CA LEU A 144 -9.00 1.65 2.76
C LEU A 144 -10.01 2.76 3.10
N ILE A 145 -9.70 4.02 2.74
CA ILE A 145 -10.62 5.14 2.92
C ILE A 145 -11.92 4.93 2.16
N MET A 146 -11.85 4.44 0.91
CA MET A 146 -13.06 4.12 0.16
C MET A 146 -13.90 3.07 0.89
N TYR A 147 -13.29 1.99 1.38
CA TYR A 147 -14.04 1.00 2.17
C TYR A 147 -14.64 1.60 3.44
N ALA A 148 -13.89 2.42 4.18
CA ALA A 148 -14.36 3.07 5.41
C ALA A 148 -15.50 4.06 5.18
N CYS A 149 -15.45 4.87 4.12
CA CYS A 149 -16.51 5.81 3.76
C CYS A 149 -17.74 5.11 3.18
N ASN A 150 -17.54 3.94 2.57
CA ASN A 150 -18.59 3.15 1.92
C ASN A 150 -19.01 1.93 2.77
N ARG A 151 -18.95 2.02 4.10
CA ARG A 151 -19.41 0.94 5.02
C ARG A 151 -20.93 0.78 5.09
N LYS A 152 -21.70 1.83 4.77
CA LYS A 152 -23.16 1.85 4.90
C LYS A 152 -23.90 1.25 3.69
N PHE A 153 -23.26 0.39 2.90
CA PHE A 153 -23.77 0.03 1.60
C PHE A 153 -24.93 -0.96 1.66
N GLN A 154 -25.94 -0.69 0.84
CA GLN A 154 -27.03 -1.60 0.56
C GLN A 154 -26.48 -2.77 -0.25
N VAL A 155 -26.38 -3.94 0.39
CA VAL A 155 -26.24 -5.21 -0.34
C VAL A 155 -27.40 -5.30 -1.32
N LYS A 156 -27.15 -5.68 -2.59
CA LYS A 156 -28.25 -5.99 -3.51
C LYS A 156 -28.69 -7.44 -3.29
N PRO A 157 -30.01 -7.72 -3.22
CA PRO A 157 -31.12 -6.78 -3.22
C PRO A 157 -31.20 -5.94 -1.93
N PRO A 158 -31.64 -4.67 -2.00
CA PRO A 158 -31.64 -3.75 -0.86
C PRO A 158 -32.41 -4.37 0.30
N LEU A 159 -31.69 -4.61 1.40
CA LEU A 159 -32.29 -5.08 2.64
C LEU A 159 -33.28 -4.02 3.15
N PRO A 160 -34.37 -4.43 3.82
CA PRO A 160 -35.35 -3.50 4.39
C PRO A 160 -34.74 -2.56 5.45
N TYR A 161 -33.59 -2.94 6.00
CA TYR A 161 -32.81 -2.15 6.95
C TYR A 161 -31.41 -1.90 6.39
N GLN A 162 -30.92 -0.66 6.53
CA GLN A 162 -29.52 -0.35 6.28
C GLN A 162 -28.69 -0.84 7.47
N TYR A 163 -27.79 -1.79 7.22
CA TYR A 163 -26.84 -2.27 8.22
C TYR A 163 -25.47 -1.61 7.98
N ASP A 164 -24.81 -1.19 9.05
CA ASP A 164 -23.46 -0.61 9.01
C ASP A 164 -22.44 -1.75 9.14
N PHE A 165 -21.76 -2.10 8.05
CA PHE A 165 -20.74 -3.15 8.07
C PHE A 165 -19.61 -2.83 9.05
N ASP A 166 -19.18 -3.83 9.82
CA ASP A 166 -18.03 -3.77 10.69
C ASP A 166 -16.71 -3.96 9.93
N LEU A 167 -15.64 -3.33 10.43
CA LEU A 167 -14.29 -3.53 9.87
C LEU A 167 -13.72 -4.82 10.47
N ASP A 168 -13.29 -5.75 9.62
CA ASP A 168 -12.71 -7.01 10.08
C ASP A 168 -11.17 -7.03 9.93
N TRP A 169 -10.53 -8.09 10.42
CA TRP A 169 -9.09 -8.22 10.58
C TRP A 169 -8.28 -7.90 9.31
N ALA A 170 -8.78 -8.23 8.11
CA ALA A 170 -8.03 -7.98 6.87
C ALA A 170 -7.90 -6.50 6.56
N TYR A 171 -8.89 -5.69 6.96
CA TYR A 171 -8.82 -4.24 6.88
C TYR A 171 -7.71 -3.69 7.80
N TYR A 172 -7.61 -4.20 9.03
CA TYR A 172 -6.56 -3.80 9.98
C TYR A 172 -5.16 -4.24 9.53
N VAL A 173 -5.03 -5.46 8.99
CA VAL A 173 -3.76 -5.95 8.41
C VAL A 173 -3.31 -5.06 7.23
N SER A 174 -4.24 -4.70 6.34
CA SER A 174 -3.97 -3.81 5.22
C SER A 174 -3.61 -2.39 5.69
N THR A 175 -4.26 -1.90 6.75
CA THR A 175 -3.94 -0.61 7.37
C THR A 175 -2.53 -0.61 7.97
N ALA A 176 -2.16 -1.68 8.68
CA ALA A 176 -0.81 -1.84 9.22
C ALA A 176 0.25 -1.88 8.11
N SER A 177 -0.03 -2.58 7.01
CA SER A 177 0.83 -2.59 5.83
C SER A 177 1.01 -1.20 5.22
N ALA A 178 -0.09 -0.46 5.00
CA ALA A 178 -0.07 0.89 4.44
C ALA A 178 0.73 1.87 5.33
N ALA A 179 0.55 1.77 6.65
CA ALA A 179 1.27 2.58 7.63
C ALA A 179 2.78 2.27 7.63
N LEU A 180 3.16 0.98 7.59
CA LEU A 180 4.56 0.57 7.48
C LEU A 180 5.20 1.10 6.20
N LEU A 181 4.52 1.03 5.06
CA LEU A 181 5.00 1.61 3.79
C LEU A 181 5.15 3.13 3.87
N GLY A 182 4.25 3.81 4.60
CA GLY A 182 4.38 5.24 4.90
C GLY A 182 5.64 5.55 5.71
N ILE A 183 5.92 4.77 6.76
CA ILE A 183 7.12 4.90 7.59
C ILE A 183 8.38 4.63 6.76
N ILE A 184 8.39 3.59 5.93
CA ILE A 184 9.51 3.26 5.02
C ILE A 184 9.76 4.42 4.05
N THR A 185 8.70 5.03 3.52
CA THR A 185 8.80 6.20 2.65
C THR A 185 9.49 7.36 3.37
N LEU A 186 9.08 7.66 4.62
CA LEU A 186 9.72 8.69 5.43
C LEU A 186 11.20 8.40 5.67
N PHE A 187 11.56 7.17 6.02
CA PHE A 187 12.96 6.77 6.20
C PHE A 187 13.77 6.92 4.90
N ASN A 188 13.23 6.54 3.75
CA ASN A 188 13.89 6.72 2.47
C ASN A 188 14.11 8.20 2.14
N VAL A 189 13.14 9.08 2.44
CA VAL A 189 13.28 10.53 2.24
C VAL A 189 14.35 11.12 3.16
N ILE A 190 14.36 10.74 4.45
CA ILE A 190 15.37 11.18 5.41
C ILE A 190 16.77 10.75 4.95
N ASP A 191 16.93 9.49 4.53
CA ASP A 191 18.21 8.96 4.02
C ASP A 191 18.69 9.72 2.77
N ILE A 192 17.78 10.08 1.85
CA ILE A 192 18.09 10.91 0.68
C ILE A 192 18.58 12.30 1.10
N ILE A 193 17.89 12.96 2.03
CA ILE A 193 18.24 14.32 2.50
C ILE A 193 19.62 14.32 3.18
N TRP A 194 19.88 13.35 4.06
CA TRP A 194 21.17 13.23 4.74
C TRP A 194 22.30 12.92 3.76
N THR A 195 22.08 12.01 2.82
CA THR A 195 23.08 11.67 1.80
C THR A 195 23.43 12.89 0.94
N LYS A 196 22.43 13.70 0.54
CA LYS A 196 22.65 14.92 -0.26
C LYS A 196 23.51 15.94 0.49
N LYS A 197 23.22 16.19 1.79
CA LYS A 197 24.00 17.12 2.62
C LYS A 197 25.47 16.67 2.76
N CYS A 198 25.73 15.36 2.91
CA CYS A 198 27.09 14.84 2.98
C CYS A 198 27.87 15.05 1.68
N TYR A 199 27.23 14.89 0.51
CA TYR A 199 27.87 15.16 -0.79
C TYR A 199 28.19 16.65 -0.99
N GLU A 200 27.28 17.53 -0.61
CA GLU A 200 27.51 18.99 -0.72
C GLU A 200 28.63 19.46 0.22
N SER A 201 28.71 18.89 1.43
CA SER A 201 29.79 19.17 2.39
C SER A 201 31.15 18.69 1.85
N ALA A 202 31.23 17.45 1.35
CA ALA A 202 32.47 16.90 0.79
C ALA A 202 32.95 17.65 -0.47
N ALA A 203 32.02 18.07 -1.34
CA ALA A 203 32.36 18.86 -2.53
C ALA A 203 32.84 20.28 -2.20
N SER A 204 32.51 20.81 -1.01
CA SER A 204 32.98 22.12 -0.55
C SER A 204 34.38 22.08 0.06
N GLU A 205 34.84 20.90 0.48
CA GLU A 205 36.17 20.68 1.06
C GLU A 205 37.22 20.26 0.03
N ASP A 206 36.84 19.94 -1.21
CA ASP A 206 37.77 19.58 -2.29
C ASP A 206 38.54 20.83 -2.81
N PRO A 207 39.85 20.95 -2.54
CA PRO A 207 40.62 22.15 -2.87
C PRO A 207 40.74 22.40 -4.39
N GLU A 208 40.63 21.35 -5.23
CA GLU A 208 40.65 21.47 -6.70
C GLU A 208 39.40 22.19 -7.26
N VAL A 209 38.23 22.03 -6.62
CA VAL A 209 36.99 22.69 -7.06
C VAL A 209 37.02 24.17 -6.65
N ALA A 210 37.59 24.49 -5.48
CA ALA A 210 37.84 25.87 -5.06
C ALA A 210 38.85 26.58 -5.99
N GLU A 211 39.90 25.87 -6.44
CA GLU A 211 40.90 26.42 -7.36
C GLU A 211 40.32 26.66 -8.77
N ASN A 212 39.52 25.74 -9.31
CA ASN A 212 38.86 25.92 -10.61
C ASN A 212 37.81 27.03 -10.62
N LYS A 213 37.13 27.26 -9.48
CA LYS A 213 36.20 28.40 -9.33
C LYS A 213 36.94 29.73 -9.24
N LYS A 214 38.12 29.78 -8.61
CA LYS A 214 39.02 30.95 -8.62
C LYS A 214 39.55 31.26 -10.02
N ARG A 215 40.03 30.25 -10.77
CA ARG A 215 40.56 30.44 -12.14
C ARG A 215 39.51 30.95 -13.13
N LYS A 216 38.25 30.50 -13.02
CA LYS A 216 37.15 31.03 -13.86
C LYS A 216 36.78 32.47 -13.54
N ASN A 217 36.89 32.90 -12.29
CA ASN A 217 36.63 34.30 -11.92
C ASN A 217 37.73 35.25 -12.40
N VAL A 218 38.99 34.79 -12.46
CA VAL A 218 40.12 35.58 -12.98
C VAL A 218 40.03 35.76 -14.50
N ASN A 219 39.62 34.72 -15.24
CA ASN A 219 39.47 34.78 -16.71
C ASN A 219 38.16 35.45 -17.18
N GLY A 220 37.22 35.71 -16.28
CA GLY A 220 35.96 36.41 -16.58
C GLY A 220 36.07 37.94 -16.59
N ILE A 221 37.13 38.51 -16.01
CA ILE A 221 37.33 39.97 -15.89
C ILE A 221 38.07 40.55 -17.11
N SER A 222 38.72 39.73 -17.95
CA SER A 222 39.56 40.22 -19.05
C SER A 222 38.83 40.45 -20.39
N LYS A 223 37.50 40.51 -20.43
CA LYS A 223 36.71 40.66 -21.68
C LYS A 223 35.78 41.88 -21.72
N SER A 224 36.12 42.97 -21.02
CA SER A 224 35.43 44.26 -21.19
C SER A 224 36.42 45.42 -21.40
N SER A 225 37.19 45.36 -22.48
CA SER A 225 37.91 46.54 -22.99
C SER A 225 38.33 46.30 -24.44
N SER A 226 37.40 46.48 -25.37
CA SER A 226 37.61 46.82 -26.79
C SER A 226 36.28 47.26 -27.38
#